data_AF-A0AAU7SJB7-F1
#
_entry.id   AF-A0AAU7SJB7-F1
#
_cell.length_a   1.000
_cell.length_b   1.000
_cell.length_c   1.000
_cell.angle_alpha   90.00
_cell.angle_beta   90.00
_cell.angle_gamma   90.00
#
_symmetry.space_group_name_H-M   'P 1'
#
loop_
_entity.id
_entity.type
_entity.pdbx_description
1 polymer ?
#
loop_
_entity_poly.entity_id
_entity_poly.type
_entity_poly.pdbx_seq_one_letter_code
_entity_poly.pdbx_strand_id
1 'polypeptide(L)'
;MKQVDRMNSTSNDWEADPWDALDKVADLQFAGFQDRAVKTITWASIFDFDAGHSIFGIEASDLRSLDVEFYATCDGEDMLLMRQIWHGFPDPPEWRLATRPSNRGDLSWASWGYFANLPESWQIPDSQAAPSGNPA
;
A
#
# COMPACT_ATOMS: atom_id res chain seq x y z
N MET A 1 -7.81 21.88 3.14
CA MET A 1 -6.82 21.86 2.04
C MET A 1 -7.55 21.94 0.71
N LYS A 2 -6.94 22.50 -0.34
CA LYS A 2 -7.49 22.43 -1.70
C LYS A 2 -6.89 21.22 -2.43
N GLN A 3 -7.58 20.67 -3.43
CA GLN A 3 -7.13 19.53 -4.24
C GLN A 3 -5.68 19.70 -4.75
N VAL A 4 -5.31 20.93 -5.15
CA VAL A 4 -3.98 21.31 -5.62
C VAL A 4 -2.87 21.27 -4.56
N ASP A 5 -3.22 21.39 -3.28
CA ASP A 5 -2.25 21.30 -2.17
C ASP A 5 -1.96 19.83 -1.80
N ARG A 6 -2.85 18.91 -2.21
CA ARG A 6 -2.72 17.45 -2.02
C ARG A 6 -1.98 16.83 -3.20
N MET A 7 -2.31 17.25 -4.42
CA MET A 7 -1.62 16.89 -5.66
C MET A 7 -0.40 17.77 -5.85
N ASN A 8 0.65 17.56 -5.05
CA ASN A 8 1.98 17.94 -5.52
C ASN A 8 2.51 16.80 -6.40
N SER A 9 1.97 16.71 -7.61
CA SER A 9 2.43 15.78 -8.67
C SER A 9 3.88 16.02 -9.12
N THR A 10 4.55 17.04 -8.55
CA THR A 10 5.98 17.26 -8.66
C THR A 10 6.80 16.48 -7.61
N SER A 11 6.17 15.96 -6.55
CA SER A 11 6.83 15.23 -5.45
C SER A 11 6.40 13.77 -5.33
N ASN A 12 5.29 13.34 -5.97
CA ASN A 12 4.77 11.96 -5.94
C ASN A 12 4.52 11.40 -4.52
N ASP A 13 4.36 12.27 -3.51
CA ASP A 13 4.31 11.83 -2.12
C ASP A 13 3.04 11.03 -1.80
N TRP A 14 1.88 11.43 -2.36
CA TRP A 14 0.61 10.73 -2.16
C TRP A 14 -0.47 11.10 -3.21
N GLU A 15 -1.34 10.16 -3.58
CA GLU A 15 -2.47 10.33 -4.49
C GLU A 15 -3.70 9.52 -4.03
N ALA A 16 -4.92 10.00 -4.34
CA ALA A 16 -6.16 9.31 -4.00
C ALA A 16 -6.43 8.09 -4.91
N ASP A 17 -7.28 7.19 -4.45
CA ASP A 17 -7.71 6.00 -5.18
C ASP A 17 -9.25 5.91 -5.30
N PRO A 18 -9.84 6.12 -6.49
CA PRO A 18 -9.19 6.52 -7.74
C PRO A 18 -8.67 7.98 -7.71
N TRP A 19 -7.80 8.33 -8.66
CA TRP A 19 -7.17 9.66 -8.76
C TRP A 19 -8.17 10.82 -8.87
N ASP A 20 -9.37 10.56 -9.40
CA ASP A 20 -10.46 11.52 -9.57
C ASP A 20 -11.51 11.47 -8.43
N ALA A 21 -11.17 10.81 -7.31
CA ALA A 21 -12.03 10.75 -6.14
C ALA A 21 -12.44 12.15 -5.66
N LEU A 22 -13.70 12.27 -5.23
CA LEU A 22 -14.23 13.51 -4.65
C LEU A 22 -13.36 13.96 -3.47
N ASP A 23 -13.21 15.27 -3.29
CA ASP A 23 -12.38 15.86 -2.22
C ASP A 23 -12.59 15.23 -0.83
N LYS A 24 -13.85 14.93 -0.48
CA LYS A 24 -14.18 14.30 0.81
C LYS A 24 -13.63 12.88 0.95
N VAL A 25 -13.61 12.12 -0.15
CA VAL A 25 -13.07 10.76 -0.20
C VAL A 25 -11.55 10.83 -0.16
N ALA A 26 -10.94 11.70 -0.97
CA ALA A 26 -9.50 11.93 -0.95
C ALA A 26 -9.00 12.37 0.45
N ASP A 27 -9.73 13.26 1.12
CA ASP A 27 -9.42 13.68 2.50
C ASP A 27 -9.47 12.53 3.50
N LEU A 28 -10.49 11.68 3.39
CA LEU A 28 -10.62 10.50 4.25
C LEU A 28 -9.47 9.52 4.01
N GLN A 29 -9.12 9.29 2.75
CA GLN A 29 -8.02 8.40 2.38
C GLN A 29 -6.68 8.93 2.89
N PHE A 30 -6.40 10.22 2.68
CA PHE A 30 -5.16 10.84 3.14
C PHE A 30 -5.05 10.82 4.67
N ALA A 31 -6.12 11.17 5.38
CA ALA A 31 -6.13 11.11 6.85
C ALA A 31 -5.89 9.68 7.36
N GLY A 32 -6.49 8.67 6.71
CA GLY A 32 -6.26 7.28 7.05
C GLY A 32 -4.84 6.80 6.72
N PHE A 33 -4.25 7.27 5.63
CA PHE A 33 -2.84 7.03 5.33
C PHE A 33 -1.94 7.63 6.42
N GLN A 34 -2.14 8.91 6.78
CA GLN A 34 -1.33 9.58 7.80
C GLN A 34 -1.42 8.88 9.17
N ASP A 35 -2.60 8.44 9.58
CA ASP A 35 -2.77 7.67 10.83
C ASP A 35 -1.92 6.40 10.84
N ARG A 36 -1.78 5.71 9.70
CA ARG A 36 -1.02 4.46 9.58
C ARG A 36 0.46 4.68 9.32
N ALA A 37 0.81 5.78 8.65
CA ALA A 37 2.20 6.14 8.35
C ALA A 37 3.01 6.46 9.62
N VAL A 38 2.37 6.85 10.73
CA VAL A 38 3.06 7.10 12.01
C VAL A 38 3.17 5.85 12.89
N LYS A 39 2.51 4.75 12.52
CA LYS A 39 2.51 3.51 13.31
C LYS A 39 3.71 2.65 12.96
N THR A 40 4.25 1.97 13.96
CA THR A 40 5.24 0.92 13.73
C THR A 40 4.55 -0.34 13.22
N ILE A 41 4.58 -0.52 11.91
CA ILE A 41 3.96 -1.68 11.24
C ILE A 41 5.07 -2.61 10.80
N THR A 42 5.06 -3.84 11.32
CA THR A 42 5.96 -4.91 10.88
C THR A 42 5.29 -5.69 9.75
N TRP A 43 5.85 -5.57 8.56
CA TRP A 43 5.34 -6.22 7.36
C TRP A 43 5.98 -7.60 7.17
N ALA A 44 5.21 -8.52 6.61
CA ALA A 44 5.67 -9.84 6.19
C ALA A 44 5.48 -9.99 4.68
N SER A 45 6.40 -10.69 4.02
CA SER A 45 6.33 -10.91 2.57
C SER A 45 5.35 -12.02 2.25
N ILE A 46 4.51 -11.82 1.23
CA ILE A 46 3.66 -12.91 0.74
C ILE A 46 4.44 -13.94 -0.08
N PHE A 47 5.68 -13.62 -0.47
CA PHE A 47 6.55 -14.51 -1.25
C PHE A 47 7.26 -15.56 -0.41
N ASP A 48 7.24 -15.42 0.91
CA ASP A 48 7.79 -16.42 1.84
C ASP A 48 6.93 -17.70 1.91
N PHE A 49 5.74 -17.68 1.29
CA PHE A 49 4.80 -18.79 1.31
C PHE A 49 4.67 -19.51 -0.04
N ASP A 50 4.47 -20.82 -0.01
CA ASP A 50 4.16 -21.61 -1.20
C ASP A 50 2.72 -21.41 -1.68
N ALA A 51 2.44 -21.83 -2.93
CA ALA A 51 1.08 -21.91 -3.45
C ALA A 51 0.22 -22.83 -2.57
N GLY A 52 -0.94 -22.33 -2.13
CA GLY A 52 -1.81 -23.00 -1.16
C GLY A 52 -1.76 -22.44 0.27
N HIS A 53 -0.82 -21.55 0.60
CA HIS A 53 -0.93 -20.77 1.83
C HIS A 53 -1.98 -19.66 1.66
N SER A 54 -2.77 -19.42 2.72
CA SER A 54 -3.80 -18.39 2.71
C SER A 54 -3.50 -17.31 3.74
N ILE A 55 -3.56 -16.06 3.29
CA ILE A 55 -3.38 -14.84 4.09
C ILE A 55 -4.72 -14.12 4.12
N PHE A 56 -5.25 -13.88 5.31
CA PHE A 56 -6.58 -13.28 5.54
C PHE A 56 -7.74 -13.97 4.79
N GLY A 57 -7.61 -15.28 4.54
CA GLY A 57 -8.59 -16.08 3.81
C GLY A 57 -8.50 -15.97 2.28
N ILE A 58 -7.45 -15.34 1.75
CA ILE A 58 -7.16 -15.22 0.32
C ILE A 58 -5.91 -16.06 0.01
N GLU A 59 -5.85 -16.78 -1.09
CA GLU A 59 -4.65 -17.54 -1.45
C GLU A 59 -3.48 -16.59 -1.77
N ALA A 60 -2.26 -16.95 -1.37
CA ALA A 60 -1.07 -16.14 -1.66
C ALA A 60 -0.87 -15.91 -3.18
N SER A 61 -1.26 -16.88 -4.02
CA SER A 61 -1.23 -16.76 -5.48
C SER A 61 -2.21 -15.69 -6.00
N ASP A 62 -3.42 -15.65 -5.46
CA ASP A 62 -4.43 -14.64 -5.78
C ASP A 62 -3.97 -13.25 -5.33
N LEU A 63 -3.37 -13.12 -4.14
CA LEU A 63 -2.81 -11.85 -3.66
C LEU A 63 -1.69 -11.34 -4.58
N ARG A 64 -0.80 -12.23 -5.06
CA ARG A 64 0.24 -11.86 -6.04
C ARG A 64 -0.36 -11.34 -7.35
N SER A 65 -1.48 -11.89 -7.79
CA SER A 65 -2.18 -11.42 -9.00
C SER A 65 -2.79 -10.01 -8.86
N LEU A 66 -2.92 -9.53 -7.62
CA LEU A 66 -3.40 -8.19 -7.27
C LEU A 66 -2.24 -7.24 -6.91
N ASP A 67 -1.01 -7.60 -7.28
CA ASP A 67 0.22 -6.84 -7.01
C ASP A 67 0.52 -6.65 -5.51
N VAL A 68 -0.06 -7.49 -4.62
CA VAL A 68 0.28 -7.48 -3.20
C VAL A 68 1.70 -8.01 -3.03
N GLU A 69 2.51 -7.30 -2.27
CA GLU A 69 3.90 -7.69 -1.95
C GLU A 69 4.03 -8.05 -0.46
N PHE A 70 3.38 -7.26 0.41
CA PHE A 70 3.44 -7.46 1.85
C PHE A 70 2.06 -7.44 2.50
N TYR A 71 2.00 -8.04 3.68
CA TYR A 71 0.84 -8.03 4.54
C TYR A 71 1.24 -7.76 6.00
N ALA A 72 0.31 -7.21 6.77
CA ALA A 72 0.48 -6.98 8.20
C ALA A 72 -0.86 -7.01 8.92
N THR A 73 -0.83 -7.22 10.23
CA THR A 73 -1.96 -6.93 11.11
C THR A 73 -1.51 -5.92 12.15
N CYS A 74 -2.18 -4.77 12.23
CA CYS A 74 -1.85 -3.70 13.17
C CYS A 74 -3.15 -3.06 13.68
N ASP A 75 -3.23 -2.80 14.98
CA ASP A 75 -4.40 -2.20 15.66
C ASP A 75 -5.77 -2.86 15.34
N GLY A 76 -5.77 -4.18 15.09
CA GLY A 76 -6.99 -4.91 14.73
C GLY A 76 -7.45 -4.68 13.30
N GLU A 77 -6.57 -4.20 12.43
CA GLU A 77 -6.74 -4.14 10.99
C GLU A 77 -5.80 -5.12 10.29
N ASP A 78 -6.35 -5.87 9.35
CA ASP A 78 -5.58 -6.58 8.33
C ASP A 78 -5.19 -5.57 7.25
N MET A 79 -3.94 -5.62 6.80
CA MET A 79 -3.35 -4.65 5.89
C MET A 79 -2.66 -5.36 4.73
N LEU A 80 -2.85 -4.84 3.53
CA LEU A 80 -2.17 -5.26 2.31
C LEU A 80 -1.41 -4.07 1.74
N LEU A 81 -0.14 -4.31 1.42
CA LEU A 81 0.73 -3.37 0.75
C LEU A 81 1.01 -3.90 -0.65
N MET A 82 0.56 -3.14 -1.64
CA MET A 82 0.68 -3.49 -3.05
C MET A 82 1.73 -2.60 -3.71
N ARG A 83 2.51 -3.18 -4.63
CA ARG A 83 3.52 -2.47 -5.41
C ARG A 83 3.10 -2.42 -6.86
N GLN A 84 2.80 -1.22 -7.36
CA GLN A 84 2.48 -1.05 -8.77
C GLN A 84 3.73 -1.24 -9.64
N ILE A 85 3.70 -2.23 -10.52
CA ILE A 85 4.70 -2.42 -11.57
C ILE A 85 4.15 -1.82 -12.87
N TRP A 86 4.21 -0.50 -13.03
CA TRP A 86 3.87 0.16 -14.30
C TRP A 86 5.07 0.91 -14.89
N HIS A 87 5.34 0.67 -16.18
CA HIS A 87 6.33 1.34 -17.02
C HIS A 87 5.75 2.54 -17.82
N GLY A 88 4.99 3.44 -17.20
CA GLY A 88 4.37 4.61 -17.85
C GLY A 88 4.88 5.95 -17.30
N PHE A 89 4.92 7.01 -18.14
CA PHE A 89 5.34 8.36 -17.74
C PHE A 89 4.13 9.31 -17.60
N PRO A 90 4.05 10.16 -16.55
CA PRO A 90 4.96 10.24 -15.40
C PRO A 90 4.87 8.97 -14.54
N ASP A 91 5.96 8.65 -13.82
CA ASP A 91 6.00 7.46 -12.97
C ASP A 91 4.92 7.58 -11.89
N PRO A 92 3.92 6.68 -11.87
CA PRO A 92 2.89 6.71 -10.84
C PRO A 92 3.50 6.36 -9.48
N PRO A 93 2.83 6.72 -8.38
CA PRO A 93 3.30 6.34 -7.05
C PRO A 93 3.38 4.81 -6.91
N GLU A 94 4.51 4.32 -6.41
CA GLU A 94 4.87 2.90 -6.43
C GLU A 94 4.00 2.02 -5.53
N TRP A 95 3.50 2.57 -4.42
CA TRP A 95 2.84 1.78 -3.38
C TRP A 95 1.38 2.13 -3.26
N ARG A 96 0.57 1.14 -2.88
CA ARG A 96 -0.84 1.30 -2.49
C ARG A 96 -1.08 0.58 -1.17
N LEU A 97 -1.79 1.23 -0.26
CA LEU A 97 -2.18 0.65 1.02
C LEU A 97 -3.67 0.36 1.03
N ALA A 98 -4.05 -0.85 1.44
CA ALA A 98 -5.42 -1.18 1.73
C ALA A 98 -5.55 -1.85 3.09
N THR A 99 -6.61 -1.52 3.84
CA THR A 99 -6.90 -2.18 5.12
C THR A 99 -8.33 -2.64 5.22
N ARG A 100 -8.56 -3.56 6.15
CA ARG A 100 -9.87 -4.04 6.54
C ARG A 100 -9.83 -4.42 8.01
N PRO A 101 -10.92 -4.28 8.78
CA PRO A 101 -10.96 -4.81 10.14
C PRO A 101 -10.60 -6.31 10.16
N SER A 102 -9.74 -6.70 11.11
CA SER A 102 -9.29 -8.09 11.24
C SER A 102 -10.46 -9.02 11.52
N ASN A 103 -10.36 -10.25 11.02
CA ASN A 103 -11.40 -11.29 11.13
C ASN A 103 -12.75 -10.91 10.49
N ARG A 104 -12.79 -9.87 9.65
CA ARG A 104 -13.98 -9.45 8.92
C ARG A 104 -13.84 -9.71 7.43
N GLY A 105 -13.72 -11.00 7.10
CA GLY A 105 -13.66 -11.50 5.72
C GLY A 105 -14.83 -11.04 4.84
N ASP A 106 -15.95 -10.68 5.47
CA ASP A 106 -17.19 -10.17 4.87
C ASP A 106 -17.09 -8.73 4.37
N LEU A 107 -16.14 -7.95 4.87
CA LEU A 107 -16.00 -6.53 4.52
C LEU A 107 -15.07 -6.34 3.33
N SER A 108 -15.33 -5.28 2.57
CA SER A 108 -14.44 -4.81 1.50
C SER A 108 -13.21 -4.12 2.10
N TRP A 109 -12.11 -4.20 1.35
CA TRP A 109 -10.89 -3.46 1.65
C TRP A 109 -11.10 -1.96 1.42
N ALA A 110 -10.73 -1.14 2.41
CA ALA A 110 -10.64 0.30 2.27
C ALA A 110 -9.26 0.66 1.71
N SER A 111 -9.23 1.47 0.66
CA SER A 111 -8.00 1.99 0.09
C SER A 111 -7.58 3.29 0.77
N TRP A 112 -6.29 3.47 0.97
CA TRP A 112 -5.68 4.66 1.59
C TRP A 112 -4.80 5.44 0.61
N GLY A 113 -5.03 5.24 -0.69
CA GLY A 113 -4.34 5.94 -1.75
C GLY A 113 -3.02 5.29 -2.17
N TYR A 114 -2.36 5.98 -3.09
CA TYR A 114 -1.07 5.65 -3.69
C TYR A 114 0.01 6.57 -3.12
N PHE A 115 1.25 6.10 -3.02
CA PHE A 115 2.38 6.89 -2.49
C PHE A 115 3.72 6.35 -3.00
N ALA A 116 4.71 7.24 -3.18
CA ALA A 116 6.01 6.83 -3.72
C ALA A 116 6.93 6.18 -2.70
N ASN A 117 6.95 6.68 -1.45
CA ASN A 117 7.90 6.27 -0.44
C ASN A 117 7.22 5.58 0.73
N LEU A 118 7.73 4.43 1.13
CA LEU A 118 7.28 3.74 2.35
C LEU A 118 7.61 4.61 3.59
N PRO A 119 6.67 4.76 4.54
CA PRO A 119 6.95 5.46 5.80
C PRO A 119 8.13 4.85 6.57
N GLU A 120 8.99 5.69 7.14
CA GLU A 120 10.18 5.26 7.90
C GLU A 120 9.86 4.38 9.12
N SER A 121 8.64 4.52 9.65
CA SER A 121 8.14 3.73 10.79
C SER A 121 7.82 2.28 10.41
N TRP A 122 7.72 1.96 9.12
CA TRP A 122 7.37 0.64 8.64
C TRP A 122 8.61 -0.24 8.52
N GLN A 123 8.50 -1.44 9.07
CA GLN A 123 9.57 -2.44 9.02
C GLN A 123 9.28 -3.40 7.89
N ILE A 124 9.94 -3.18 6.75
CA ILE A 124 9.85 -4.04 5.58
C ILE A 124 10.98 -5.07 5.65
N PRO A 125 10.71 -6.37 5.41
CA PRO A 125 11.76 -7.39 5.34
C PRO A 125 12.80 -7.04 4.27
N ASP A 126 14.08 -7.14 4.61
CA ASP A 126 15.23 -6.78 3.75
C ASP A 126 15.30 -7.52 2.40
N SER A 127 14.47 -8.54 2.19
CA SER A 127 14.43 -9.36 0.98
C SER A 127 14.19 -8.57 -0.32
N GLN A 128 13.78 -7.30 -0.25
CA GLN A 128 13.60 -6.41 -1.42
C GLN A 128 14.20 -5.00 -1.25
N ALA A 129 15.02 -4.73 -0.23
CA ALA A 129 15.69 -3.44 -0.03
C ALA A 129 16.88 -3.19 -0.99
N ALA A 130 16.90 -3.82 -2.17
CA ALA A 130 17.88 -3.50 -3.19
C ALA A 130 17.36 -2.30 -4.01
N PRO A 131 17.98 -1.11 -3.92
CA PRO A 131 17.90 -0.20 -5.05
C PRO A 131 18.47 -0.96 -6.24
N SER A 132 17.84 -0.83 -7.40
CA SER A 132 18.39 -1.22 -8.70
C SER A 132 19.69 -0.43 -8.94
N GLY A 133 20.76 -0.88 -8.30
CA GLY A 133 22.12 -0.46 -8.58
C GLY A 133 22.46 -0.99 -9.95
N ASN A 134 22.27 -0.15 -10.98
CA ASN A 134 22.89 -0.37 -12.27
C ASN A 134 24.40 -0.55 -12.06
N PRO A 135 24.99 -1.69 -12.41
CA PRO A 135 26.44 -1.75 -12.55
C PRO A 135 26.81 -0.87 -13.77
N ALA A 136 27.87 -0.07 -13.57
CA ALA A 136 28.48 0.82 -14.55
C ALA A 136 28.99 0.08 -15.80
#